data_AF-A0A7R9MP25-F1
#
_entry.id   AF-A0A7R9MP25-F1
#
_cell.length_a   1.000
_cell.length_b   1.000
_cell.length_c   1.000
_cell.angle_alpha   90.00
_cell.angle_beta   90.00
_cell.angle_gamma   90.00
#
_symmetry.space_group_name_H-M   'P 1'
#
loop_
_entity.id
_entity.type
_entity.pdbx_description
1 polymer ?
#
loop_
_entity_poly.entity_id
_entity_poly.type
_entity_poly.pdbx_seq_one_letter_code
_entity_poly.pdbx_strand_id
1 'polypeptide(L)'
;MISQFQSLLNSYGVAVDDQDDPKGAAGQTLLQIITKFASSYCSTIEGTARNIETTELCGGARICYIFHETFGRTLDSIHPLGGLTTLDILTAIRNATGPRPALFVPEVSFELLVKRQIRRLEEP
;
A
#
# COMPACT_ATOMS: atom_id res chain seq x y z
N MET A 1 23.86 44.86 -1.55
CA MET A 1 24.61 44.01 -2.49
C MET A 1 25.35 42.88 -1.78
N ILE A 2 26.25 43.15 -0.82
CA ILE A 2 26.98 42.09 -0.07
C ILE A 2 26.04 41.10 0.64
N SER A 3 24.94 41.59 1.21
CA SER A 3 23.91 40.75 1.85
C SER A 3 23.23 39.75 0.89
N GLN A 4 23.05 40.12 -0.37
CA GLN A 4 22.46 39.25 -1.39
C GLN A 4 23.43 38.14 -1.80
N PHE A 5 24.72 38.47 -1.95
CA PHE A 5 25.76 37.46 -2.23
C PHE A 5 25.96 36.50 -1.05
N GLN A 6 25.87 37.00 0.20
CA GLN A 6 25.93 36.13 1.37
C GLN A 6 24.73 35.17 1.45
N SER A 7 23.52 35.64 1.12
CA SER A 7 22.34 34.78 1.04
C SER A 7 22.48 33.70 -0.03
N LEU A 8 23.09 34.05 -1.18
CA LEU A 8 23.35 33.11 -2.26
C LEU A 8 24.38 32.04 -1.85
N LEU A 9 25.47 32.45 -1.19
CA LEU A 9 26.47 31.51 -0.64
C LEU A 9 25.85 30.54 0.37
N ASN A 10 25.01 31.04 1.27
CA ASN A 10 24.32 30.21 2.26
C ASN A 10 23.37 29.18 1.61
N SER A 11 22.89 29.42 0.39
CA SER A 11 22.01 28.49 -0.32
C SER A 11 22.73 27.23 -0.83
N TYR A 12 24.04 27.33 -1.10
CA TYR A 12 24.87 26.22 -1.56
C TYR A 12 25.35 25.31 -0.41
N GLY A 13 25.21 25.75 0.84
CA GLY A 13 25.68 25.00 2.00
C GLY A 13 27.20 25.07 2.19
N VAL A 14 27.76 24.07 2.87
CA VAL A 14 29.20 23.99 3.20
C VAL A 14 29.91 23.11 2.18
N ALA A 15 31.12 23.50 1.78
CA ALA A 15 31.97 22.66 0.94
C ALA A 15 32.27 21.33 1.65
N VAL A 16 32.19 20.22 0.90
CA VAL A 16 32.35 18.85 1.42
C VAL A 16 33.82 18.41 1.49
N ASP A 17 34.74 19.27 1.04
CA ASP A 17 36.16 19.00 0.95
C ASP A 17 36.89 19.59 2.17
N ASP A 18 37.31 18.72 3.09
CA ASP A 18 38.25 19.11 4.15
C ASP A 18 39.68 18.98 3.58
N GLN A 19 40.46 20.05 3.65
CA GLN A 19 41.85 20.11 3.17
C GLN A 19 42.78 19.08 3.85
N ASP A 20 42.40 18.56 5.02
CA ASP A 20 43.22 17.66 5.85
C ASP A 20 42.85 16.16 5.73
N ASP A 21 41.62 15.80 5.34
CA ASP A 21 41.20 14.41 5.00
C ASP A 21 39.96 14.38 4.09
N PRO A 22 40.14 14.54 2.77
CA PRO A 22 39.03 14.66 1.81
C PRO A 22 38.17 13.38 1.70
N LYS A 23 38.69 12.22 2.12
CA LYS A 23 37.93 10.95 2.11
C LYS A 23 37.06 10.78 3.36
N GLY A 24 37.55 11.23 4.52
CA GLY A 24 36.81 11.18 5.79
C GLY A 24 35.58 12.11 5.79
N ALA A 25 35.77 13.35 5.35
CA ALA A 25 34.72 14.39 5.35
C ALA A 25 33.56 14.06 4.39
N ALA A 26 33.89 13.56 3.19
CA ALA A 26 32.91 13.12 2.21
C ALA A 26 32.09 11.91 2.72
N GLY A 27 32.74 10.94 3.35
CA GLY A 27 32.08 9.77 3.95
C GLY A 27 31.11 10.14 5.07
N GLN A 28 31.52 11.05 5.97
CA GLN A 28 30.66 11.54 7.05
C GLN A 28 29.45 12.32 6.51
N THR A 29 29.67 13.21 5.54
CA THR A 29 28.61 14.01 4.91
C THR A 29 27.59 13.12 4.22
N LEU A 30 28.05 12.12 3.46
CA LEU A 30 27.18 11.15 2.81
C LEU A 30 26.33 10.39 3.82
N LEU A 31 26.93 9.90 4.91
CA LEU A 31 26.21 9.19 5.97
C LEU A 31 25.15 10.09 6.62
N GLN A 32 25.47 11.37 6.89
CA GLN A 32 24.51 12.33 7.42
C GLN A 32 23.33 12.57 6.48
N ILE A 33 23.58 12.69 5.17
CA ILE A 33 22.52 12.86 4.16
C ILE A 33 21.60 11.65 4.15
N ILE A 34 22.17 10.44 4.08
CA ILE A 34 21.39 9.19 4.10
C ILE A 34 20.56 9.09 5.38
N THR A 35 21.16 9.39 6.53
CA THR A 35 20.48 9.32 7.83
C THR A 35 19.31 10.31 7.92
N LYS A 36 19.54 11.56 7.49
CA LYS A 36 18.48 12.59 7.45
C LYS A 36 17.37 12.21 6.49
N PHE A 37 17.71 11.70 5.31
CA PHE A 37 16.72 11.23 4.34
C PHE A 37 15.87 10.10 4.91
N ALA A 38 16.50 9.05 5.46
CA ALA A 38 15.79 7.91 6.04
C ALA A 38 14.87 8.34 7.19
N SER A 39 15.34 9.20 8.09
CA SER A 39 14.52 9.75 9.17
C SER A 39 13.33 10.56 8.64
N SER A 40 13.55 11.43 7.66
CA SER A 40 12.48 12.22 7.04
C SER A 40 11.45 11.33 6.33
N TYR A 41 11.90 10.27 5.66
CA TYR A 41 11.04 9.30 5.00
C TYR A 41 10.14 8.57 6.01
N CYS A 42 10.71 8.04 7.09
CA CYS A 42 9.93 7.41 8.17
C CYS A 42 8.92 8.38 8.79
N SER A 43 9.34 9.61 9.12
CA SER A 43 8.41 10.61 9.68
C SER A 43 7.30 11.00 8.71
N THR A 44 7.54 10.93 7.40
CA THR A 44 6.49 11.18 6.39
C THR A 44 5.45 10.05 6.37
N ILE A 45 5.89 8.80 6.51
CA ILE A 45 4.98 7.65 6.62
C ILE A 45 4.24 7.69 7.96
N GLU A 46 4.89 8.04 9.06
CA GLU A 46 4.26 8.12 10.38
C GLU A 46 3.33 9.33 10.55
N GLY A 47 3.42 10.34 9.68
CA GLY A 47 2.67 11.59 9.80
C GLY A 47 3.25 12.55 10.85
N THR A 48 4.51 12.38 11.24
CA THR A 48 5.24 13.20 12.23
C THR A 48 6.25 14.15 11.57
N ALA A 49 6.22 14.26 10.24
CA ALA A 49 7.08 15.16 9.48
C ALA A 49 6.87 16.62 9.90
N ARG A 50 7.96 17.41 9.90
CA ARG A 50 7.91 18.84 10.29
C ARG A 50 7.17 19.71 9.29
N ASN A 51 7.30 19.39 8.01
CA ASN A 51 6.66 20.10 6.90
C ASN A 51 5.59 19.18 6.31
N ILE A 52 4.37 19.29 6.83
CA ILE A 52 3.22 18.51 6.35
C ILE A 52 2.56 19.28 5.22
N GLU A 53 2.37 18.63 4.08
CA GLU A 53 1.64 19.19 2.96
C GLU A 53 0.15 19.31 3.31
N THR A 54 -0.44 20.49 3.10
CA THR A 54 -1.83 20.79 3.51
C THR A 54 -2.81 20.81 2.35
N THR A 55 -2.32 20.64 1.12
CA THR A 55 -3.14 20.68 -0.10
C THR A 55 -3.71 19.31 -0.48
N GLU A 56 -2.97 18.24 -0.22
CA GLU A 56 -3.33 16.87 -0.58
C GLU A 56 -3.02 15.86 0.53
N LEU A 57 -3.71 14.71 0.49
CA LEU A 57 -3.47 13.63 1.43
C LEU A 57 -2.21 12.86 1.02
N CYS A 58 -1.18 12.88 1.86
CA CYS A 58 0.11 12.24 1.59
C CYS A 58 0.57 11.33 2.74
N GLY A 59 1.68 10.62 2.56
CA GLY A 59 2.32 9.79 3.59
C GLY A 59 1.42 8.69 4.16
N GLY A 60 1.47 8.47 5.47
CA GLY A 60 0.69 7.43 6.15
C GLY A 60 -0.83 7.62 6.06
N ALA A 61 -1.29 8.87 6.10
CA ALA A 61 -2.72 9.16 6.00
C ALA A 61 -3.27 8.75 4.63
N ARG A 62 -2.49 8.92 3.55
CA ARG A 62 -2.86 8.45 2.22
C ARG A 62 -2.92 6.94 2.12
N ILE A 63 -1.99 6.24 2.76
CA ILE A 63 -2.01 4.77 2.85
C ILE A 63 -3.27 4.30 3.59
N CYS A 64 -3.60 4.94 4.71
CA CYS A 64 -4.82 4.64 5.46
C CYS A 64 -6.09 4.83 4.62
N TYR A 65 -6.17 5.92 3.86
CA TYR A 65 -7.25 6.17 2.91
C TYR A 65 -7.34 5.07 1.83
N ILE A 66 -6.21 4.62 1.28
CA ILE A 66 -6.21 3.54 0.29
C ILE A 66 -6.83 2.26 0.90
N PHE A 67 -6.48 1.90 2.12
CA PHE A 67 -7.03 0.67 2.73
C PHE A 67 -8.51 0.77 3.13
N HIS A 68 -8.96 1.92 3.62
CA HIS A 68 -10.32 2.05 4.13
C HIS A 68 -11.33 2.56 3.09
N GLU A 69 -10.93 3.56 2.31
CA GLU A 69 -11.83 4.23 1.37
C GLU A 69 -11.72 3.69 -0.05
N THR A 70 -10.52 3.27 -0.49
CA THR A 70 -10.38 2.66 -1.82
C THR A 70 -10.65 1.15 -1.74
N PHE A 71 -9.81 0.41 -1.03
CA PHE A 71 -9.87 -1.04 -0.95
C PHE A 71 -11.16 -1.53 -0.30
N GLY A 72 -11.56 -0.94 0.84
CA GLY A 72 -12.85 -1.25 1.49
C GLY A 72 -14.05 -1.10 0.55
N ARG A 73 -14.16 0.04 -0.15
CA ARG A 73 -15.24 0.26 -1.13
C ARG A 73 -15.16 -0.69 -2.31
N THR A 74 -13.96 -1.03 -2.79
CA THR A 74 -13.78 -2.01 -3.86
C THR A 74 -14.30 -3.38 -3.42
N LEU A 75 -13.95 -3.85 -2.22
CA LEU A 75 -14.47 -5.10 -1.67
C LEU A 75 -16.00 -5.08 -1.53
N ASP A 76 -16.56 -3.99 -1.00
CA ASP A 76 -18.02 -3.84 -0.83
C ASP A 76 -18.77 -3.82 -2.17
N SER A 77 -18.12 -3.38 -3.25
CA SER A 77 -18.69 -3.40 -4.60
C SER A 77 -18.82 -4.81 -5.20
N ILE A 78 -18.10 -5.80 -4.65
CA ILE A 78 -18.14 -7.18 -5.11
C ILE A 78 -19.41 -7.84 -4.57
N HIS A 79 -20.40 -7.97 -5.46
CA HIS A 79 -21.65 -8.63 -5.10
C HIS A 79 -21.39 -10.10 -4.65
N PRO A 80 -21.83 -10.50 -3.45
CA PRO A 80 -21.49 -11.81 -2.86
C PRO A 80 -22.12 -12.99 -3.60
N LEU A 81 -23.25 -12.76 -4.28
CA LEU A 81 -23.90 -13.75 -5.14
C LEU A 81 -23.61 -13.50 -6.63
N GLY A 82 -22.65 -12.62 -6.94
CA GLY A 82 -22.26 -12.33 -8.31
C GLY A 82 -21.78 -13.60 -9.02
N GLY A 83 -22.35 -13.89 -10.18
CA GLY A 83 -22.03 -15.09 -10.94
C GLY A 83 -22.50 -16.41 -10.32
N LEU A 84 -23.43 -16.37 -9.34
CA LEU A 84 -24.13 -17.54 -8.81
C LEU A 84 -25.59 -17.51 -9.26
N THR A 85 -25.89 -18.12 -10.41
CA THR A 85 -27.28 -18.31 -10.82
C THR A 85 -27.90 -19.51 -10.11
N THR A 86 -29.23 -19.55 -9.99
CA THR A 86 -29.94 -20.73 -9.46
C THR A 86 -29.60 -21.99 -10.24
N LEU A 87 -29.39 -21.87 -11.55
CA LEU A 87 -28.98 -22.98 -12.40
C LEU A 87 -27.57 -23.48 -12.05
N ASP A 88 -26.62 -22.59 -11.77
CA ASP A 88 -25.27 -22.97 -11.35
C ASP A 88 -25.28 -23.72 -10.01
N ILE A 89 -26.09 -23.24 -9.06
CA ILE A 89 -26.23 -23.86 -7.74
C ILE A 89 -26.83 -25.27 -7.88
N LEU A 90 -27.94 -25.41 -8.61
CA LEU A 90 -28.58 -26.71 -8.82
C LEU A 90 -27.68 -27.69 -9.58
N THR A 91 -26.93 -27.18 -10.56
CA THR A 91 -25.92 -27.97 -11.30
C THR A 91 -24.80 -28.43 -10.38
N ALA A 92 -24.26 -27.54 -9.54
CA ALA A 92 -23.23 -27.88 -8.57
C ALA A 92 -23.71 -28.94 -7.56
N ILE A 93 -24.95 -28.84 -7.08
CA ILE A 93 -25.56 -29.83 -6.19
C ILE A 93 -25.65 -31.19 -6.89
N ARG A 94 -26.21 -31.24 -8.11
CA ARG A 94 -26.33 -32.50 -8.87
C ARG A 94 -24.98 -33.14 -9.14
N ASN A 95 -23.99 -32.35 -9.51
CA ASN A 95 -22.63 -32.84 -9.76
C ASN A 95 -21.96 -33.34 -8.48
N ALA A 96 -22.14 -32.66 -7.35
CA ALA A 96 -21.61 -33.07 -6.05
C ALA A 96 -22.27 -34.36 -5.52
N THR A 97 -23.56 -34.56 -5.81
CA THR A 97 -24.29 -35.81 -5.48
C THR A 97 -23.75 -36.99 -6.28
N GLY A 98 -23.30 -36.75 -7.52
CA GLY A 98 -22.74 -37.77 -8.38
C GLY A 98 -23.76 -38.84 -8.77
N PRO A 99 -23.35 -40.12 -8.94
CA PRO A 99 -24.23 -41.17 -9.47
C PRO A 99 -25.18 -41.78 -8.43
N ARG A 100 -25.04 -41.44 -7.15
CA ARG A 100 -25.83 -42.06 -6.07
C ARG A 100 -27.04 -41.18 -5.72
N PRO A 101 -28.21 -41.77 -5.44
CA PRO A 101 -29.33 -41.00 -4.91
C PRO A 101 -28.96 -40.43 -3.53
N ALA A 102 -29.24 -39.15 -3.32
CA ALA A 102 -29.02 -38.47 -2.05
C ALA A 102 -30.34 -38.00 -1.46
N LEU A 103 -30.48 -38.16 -0.14
CA LEU A 103 -31.62 -37.66 0.62
C LEU A 103 -31.45 -36.18 1.01
N PHE A 104 -30.21 -35.70 1.02
CA PHE A 104 -29.82 -34.35 1.42
C PHE A 104 -28.85 -33.72 0.43
N VAL A 105 -28.76 -32.39 0.46
CA VAL A 105 -27.84 -31.62 -0.38
C VAL A 105 -26.40 -31.82 0.12
N PRO A 106 -25.42 -32.14 -0.75
CA PRO A 106 -24.03 -32.30 -0.34
C PRO A 106 -23.37 -30.97 0.06
N GLU A 107 -22.70 -30.92 1.21
CA GLU A 107 -21.96 -29.74 1.71
C GLU A 107 -20.84 -29.30 0.75
N VAL A 108 -20.22 -30.24 0.05
CA VAL A 108 -19.15 -29.98 -0.93
C VAL A 108 -19.59 -29.02 -2.04
N SER A 109 -20.87 -29.06 -2.43
CA SER A 109 -21.41 -28.12 -3.43
C SER A 109 -21.35 -26.68 -2.93
N PHE A 110 -21.69 -26.45 -1.67
CA PHE A 110 -21.60 -25.14 -1.04
C PHE A 110 -20.15 -24.69 -0.90
N GLU A 111 -19.26 -25.55 -0.40
CA GLU A 111 -17.83 -25.22 -0.27
C GLU A 111 -17.21 -24.77 -1.59
N LEU A 112 -17.52 -25.46 -2.68
CA LEU A 112 -16.97 -25.14 -4.01
C LEU A 112 -17.43 -23.76 -4.47
N LEU A 113 -18.71 -23.43 -4.28
CA LEU A 113 -19.28 -22.14 -4.65
C LEU A 113 -18.69 -21.00 -3.79
N VAL A 114 -18.52 -21.22 -2.48
CA VAL A 114 -17.89 -20.24 -1.58
C VAL A 114 -16.42 -20.03 -1.94
N LYS A 115 -15.65 -21.10 -2.19
CA LYS A 115 -14.25 -21.00 -2.63
C LYS A 115 -14.13 -20.20 -3.94
N ARG A 116 -15.09 -20.36 -4.85
CA ARG A 116 -15.15 -19.55 -6.08
C ARG A 116 -15.40 -18.06 -5.80
N GLN A 117 -16.24 -17.72 -4.82
CA GLN A 117 -16.46 -16.33 -4.42
C GLN A 117 -15.22 -15.74 -3.72
N ILE A 118 -14.54 -16.51 -2.86
CA ILE A 118 -13.30 -16.07 -2.19
C ILE A 118 -12.21 -15.71 -3.21
N ARG A 119 -12.04 -16.49 -4.28
CA ARG A 119 -11.06 -16.19 -5.34
C ARG A 119 -11.30 -14.85 -6.04
N ARG A 120 -12.53 -14.32 -6.03
CA ARG A 120 -12.83 -13.00 -6.60
C ARG A 120 -12.26 -11.85 -5.76
N LEU A 121 -11.82 -12.14 -4.53
CA LEU A 121 -11.21 -11.17 -3.62
C LEU A 121 -9.67 -11.08 -3.80
N GLU A 122 -9.09 -11.81 -4.76
CA GLU A 122 -7.63 -11.83 -4.99
C GLU A 122 -7.14 -10.70 -5.92
N GLU A 123 -7.96 -10.30 -6.89
CA GLU A 123 -7.67 -9.18 -7.81
C GLU A 123 -7.75 -7.78 -7.17
N PRO A 124 -8.78 -7.43 -6.38
CA PRO A 124 -8.86 -6.14 -5.69
C PRO A 124 -7.82 -5.98 -4.58
#